data_AF-F0RVG5-F1
#
_entry.id   AF-F0RVG5-F1
#
_cell.length_a   1.000
_cell.length_b   1.000
_cell.length_c   1.000
_cell.angle_alpha   90.00
_cell.angle_beta   90.00
_cell.angle_gamma   90.00
#
_symmetry.space_group_name_H-M   'P 1'
#
loop_
_entity.id
_entity.type
_entity.pdbx_description
1 polymer ?
#
loop_
_entity_poly.entity_id
_entity_poly.type
_entity_poly.pdbx_seq_one_letter_code
_entity_poly.pdbx_strand_id
1 'polypeptide(L)'
;MAVYLANTGLECLLKDGSLDQKQMLAWFEKAKRIPTSYGFYATKVLQSGLTIVFRVLTKNNATEIAGVDMHMSGRCVWSAKPLVRIGEGEALSITLLMTNPSEKSAFIATLVHAATLEQIDEDTILNVQVCAFPQALDAFDSRQAYEAATDDKGRLEDKKLLPFNYIMARDESLSEEDRQKFAQQERMVLLCGPVLDVQERMHGYRNTKCMVATIATQMGHLDLVFSAKQLAKPLQKGSYVVASCAISADVLAD
;
A
#
# COMPACT_ATOMS: atom_id res chain seq x y z
N MET A 1 5.71 -9.04 -0.04
CA MET A 1 5.32 -9.75 1.21
C MET A 1 6.10 -9.27 2.43
N ALA A 2 7.45 -9.25 2.41
CA ALA A 2 8.26 -8.84 3.57
C ALA A 2 7.90 -7.44 4.12
N VAL A 3 7.67 -6.47 3.25
CA VAL A 3 7.25 -5.10 3.63
C VAL A 3 5.95 -5.10 4.44
N TYR A 4 4.95 -5.88 4.06
CA TYR A 4 3.67 -5.92 4.78
C TYR A 4 3.82 -6.55 6.18
N LEU A 5 4.59 -7.63 6.31
CA LEU A 5 4.84 -8.27 7.61
C LEU A 5 5.62 -7.35 8.55
N ALA A 6 6.67 -6.69 8.04
CA ALA A 6 7.47 -5.75 8.79
C ALA A 6 6.66 -4.55 9.28
N ASN A 7 5.74 -4.05 8.45
CA ASN A 7 4.86 -2.93 8.81
C ASN A 7 3.75 -3.32 9.79
N THR A 8 3.36 -4.58 9.84
CA THR A 8 2.22 -5.02 10.65
C THR A 8 2.64 -5.71 11.95
N GLY A 9 3.93 -5.86 12.24
CA GLY A 9 4.34 -6.59 13.45
C GLY A 9 3.96 -8.09 13.41
N LEU A 10 3.68 -8.61 12.22
CA LEU A 10 3.31 -10.01 11.96
C LEU A 10 4.53 -10.83 11.51
N GLU A 11 5.76 -10.42 11.82
CA GLU A 11 6.98 -11.13 11.44
C GLU A 11 7.02 -12.55 12.04
N CYS A 12 6.27 -12.82 13.10
CA CYS A 12 6.09 -14.17 13.65
C CYS A 12 5.39 -15.16 12.70
N LEU A 13 4.80 -14.68 11.60
CA LEU A 13 4.29 -15.53 10.51
C LEU A 13 5.40 -15.98 9.56
N LEU A 14 6.60 -15.39 9.61
CA LEU A 14 7.73 -15.83 8.80
C LEU A 14 8.40 -17.02 9.48
N LYS A 15 8.33 -18.20 8.84
CA LYS A 15 9.01 -19.44 9.25
C LYS A 15 9.88 -19.93 8.10
N ASP A 16 11.19 -20.06 8.37
CA ASP A 16 12.15 -20.62 7.43
C ASP A 16 12.11 -19.94 6.04
N GLY A 17 11.96 -18.62 6.03
CA GLY A 17 11.89 -17.81 4.79
C GLY A 17 10.53 -17.84 4.07
N SER A 18 9.53 -18.52 4.62
CA SER A 18 8.18 -18.63 4.05
C SER A 18 7.09 -18.24 5.06
N LEU A 19 5.86 -18.01 4.59
CA LEU A 19 4.72 -17.77 5.47
C LEU A 19 4.31 -19.05 6.20
N ASP A 20 3.90 -18.94 7.47
CA ASP A 20 3.38 -20.03 8.30
C ASP A 20 2.12 -20.63 7.66
N GLN A 21 2.30 -21.63 6.79
CA GLN A 21 1.24 -22.21 5.96
C GLN A 21 0.06 -22.69 6.81
N LYS A 22 0.32 -23.29 7.98
CA LYS A 22 -0.72 -23.75 8.89
C LYS A 22 -1.62 -22.59 9.34
N GLN A 23 -1.03 -21.46 9.69
CA GLN A 23 -1.79 -20.28 10.11
C GLN A 23 -2.50 -19.61 8.93
N MET A 24 -1.85 -19.53 7.76
CA MET A 24 -2.44 -18.96 6.55
C MET A 24 -3.66 -19.76 6.10
N LEU A 25 -3.58 -21.09 6.10
CA LEU A 25 -4.72 -21.98 5.80
C LEU A 25 -5.85 -21.83 6.82
N ALA A 26 -5.54 -21.76 8.12
CA ALA A 26 -6.55 -21.54 9.15
C ALA A 26 -7.27 -20.19 9.02
N TRP A 27 -6.60 -19.16 8.52
CA TRP A 27 -7.23 -17.88 8.19
C TRP A 27 -8.03 -17.93 6.90
N PHE A 28 -7.53 -18.65 5.89
CA PHE A 28 -8.21 -18.87 4.62
C PHE A 28 -9.55 -19.59 4.81
N GLU A 29 -9.61 -20.64 5.64
CA GLU A 29 -10.84 -21.37 5.96
C GLU A 29 -11.92 -20.50 6.62
N LYS A 30 -11.50 -19.45 7.35
CA LYS A 30 -12.39 -18.49 8.04
C LYS A 30 -12.64 -17.23 7.23
N ALA A 31 -12.08 -17.13 6.03
CA ALA A 31 -12.15 -15.94 5.21
C ALA A 31 -13.53 -15.85 4.51
N LYS A 32 -14.05 -14.63 4.38
CA LYS A 32 -15.22 -14.36 3.55
C LYS A 32 -14.82 -14.45 2.09
N ARG A 33 -15.57 -15.21 1.28
CA ARG A 33 -15.31 -15.33 -0.16
C ARG A 33 -16.03 -14.23 -0.93
N ILE A 34 -15.34 -13.66 -1.91
CA ILE A 34 -15.84 -12.64 -2.83
C ILE A 34 -15.61 -13.19 -4.25
N PRO A 35 -16.66 -13.69 -4.93
CA PRO A 35 -16.53 -14.32 -6.23
C PRO A 35 -16.15 -13.32 -7.32
N THR A 36 -15.47 -13.81 -8.36
CA THR A 36 -15.07 -13.08 -9.57
C THR A 36 -15.21 -14.00 -10.77
N SER A 37 -15.07 -13.48 -11.99
CA SER A 37 -15.18 -14.28 -13.23
C SER A 37 -14.09 -15.34 -13.41
N TYR A 38 -12.94 -15.21 -12.72
CA TYR A 38 -11.75 -16.07 -12.91
C TYR A 38 -11.32 -16.83 -11.65
N GLY A 39 -12.10 -16.71 -10.57
CA GLY A 39 -11.74 -17.22 -9.25
C GLY A 39 -12.46 -16.45 -8.15
N PHE A 40 -11.83 -16.27 -7.00
CA PHE A 40 -12.39 -15.47 -5.91
C PHE A 40 -11.29 -14.86 -5.05
N TYR A 41 -11.63 -13.76 -4.37
CA TYR A 41 -10.86 -13.30 -3.22
C TYR A 41 -11.39 -13.97 -1.97
N ALA A 42 -10.52 -14.39 -1.07
CA ALA A 42 -10.91 -14.74 0.29
C ALA A 42 -10.32 -13.73 1.25
N THR A 43 -11.15 -13.03 2.02
CA THR A 43 -10.73 -11.94 2.90
C THR A 43 -10.87 -12.32 4.36
N LYS A 44 -9.78 -12.24 5.13
CA LYS A 44 -9.82 -12.37 6.58
C LYS A 44 -9.43 -11.04 7.22
N VAL A 45 -10.40 -10.41 7.89
CA VAL A 45 -10.18 -9.19 8.69
C VAL A 45 -9.74 -9.59 10.10
N LEU A 46 -8.65 -9.00 10.58
CA LEU A 46 -8.14 -9.10 11.95
C LEU A 46 -8.75 -8.00 12.82
N GLN A 47 -8.59 -8.10 14.16
CA GLN A 47 -9.20 -7.11 15.09
C GLN A 47 -8.71 -5.68 14.87
N SER A 48 -7.51 -5.52 14.31
CA SER A 48 -6.92 -4.20 14.01
C SER A 48 -7.54 -3.51 12.80
N GLY A 49 -8.40 -4.20 12.03
CA GLY A 49 -8.79 -3.79 10.69
C GLY A 49 -7.77 -4.17 9.60
N LEU A 50 -6.71 -4.91 9.92
CA LEU A 50 -5.83 -5.46 8.89
C LEU A 50 -6.55 -6.60 8.19
N THR A 51 -6.68 -6.50 6.87
CA THR A 51 -7.29 -7.49 6.01
C THR A 51 -6.20 -8.28 5.29
N ILE A 52 -6.24 -9.60 5.46
CA ILE A 52 -5.47 -10.55 4.67
C ILE A 52 -6.33 -10.98 3.50
N VAL A 53 -5.85 -10.75 2.28
CA VAL A 53 -6.59 -11.01 1.04
C VAL A 53 -5.89 -12.13 0.28
N PHE A 54 -6.53 -13.29 0.21
CA PHE A 54 -6.06 -14.42 -0.58
C PHE A 54 -6.63 -14.32 -1.99
N ARG A 55 -5.75 -14.31 -2.99
CA ARG A 55 -6.11 -14.39 -4.41
C ARG A 55 -6.21 -15.85 -4.80
N VAL A 56 -7.42 -16.34 -5.10
CA VAL A 56 -7.64 -17.76 -5.37
C VAL A 56 -8.13 -17.99 -6.79
N LEU A 57 -7.41 -18.82 -7.52
CA LEU A 57 -7.79 -19.27 -8.86
C LEU A 57 -8.53 -20.59 -8.78
N THR A 58 -9.48 -20.75 -9.69
CA THR A 58 -10.18 -22.02 -9.90
C THR A 58 -9.79 -22.55 -11.27
N LYS A 59 -9.06 -23.68 -11.29
CA LYS A 59 -8.61 -24.33 -12.53
C LYS A 59 -8.89 -25.82 -12.43
N ASN A 60 -9.58 -26.38 -13.42
CA ASN A 60 -9.86 -27.82 -13.51
C ASN A 60 -10.47 -28.43 -12.21
N ASN A 61 -11.45 -27.75 -11.60
CA ASN A 61 -12.07 -28.10 -10.32
C ASN A 61 -11.12 -28.14 -9.10
N ALA A 62 -9.89 -27.63 -9.22
CA ALA A 62 -8.97 -27.40 -8.12
C ALA A 62 -8.85 -25.91 -7.80
N THR A 63 -8.77 -25.57 -6.51
CA THR A 63 -8.54 -24.21 -6.03
C THR A 63 -7.07 -24.04 -5.62
N GLU A 64 -6.44 -22.98 -6.12
CA GLU A 64 -5.05 -22.63 -5.83
C GLU A 64 -4.96 -21.20 -5.31
N ILE A 65 -4.24 -21.00 -4.20
CA ILE A 65 -3.93 -19.66 -3.70
C ILE A 65 -2.77 -19.11 -4.54
N ALA A 66 -3.08 -18.23 -5.49
CA ALA A 66 -2.11 -17.61 -6.39
C ALA A 66 -1.30 -16.48 -5.73
N GLY A 67 -1.82 -15.90 -4.65
CA GLY A 67 -1.13 -14.83 -3.94
C GLY A 67 -1.85 -14.38 -2.67
N VAL A 68 -1.15 -13.57 -1.90
CA VAL A 68 -1.69 -12.93 -0.69
C VAL A 68 -1.33 -11.45 -0.72
N ASP A 69 -2.32 -10.61 -0.44
CA ASP A 69 -2.18 -9.18 -0.30
C ASP A 69 -2.62 -8.75 1.11
N MET A 70 -2.25 -7.53 1.49
CA MET A 70 -2.66 -6.94 2.77
C MET A 70 -3.20 -5.53 2.54
N HIS A 71 -4.24 -5.20 3.30
CA HIS A 71 -4.88 -3.89 3.27
C HIS A 71 -5.31 -3.50 4.69
N MET A 72 -5.10 -2.25 5.09
CA MET A 72 -5.57 -1.77 6.38
C MET A 72 -6.85 -0.98 6.21
N SER A 73 -7.91 -1.43 6.86
CA SER A 73 -9.17 -0.69 6.90
C SER A 73 -9.00 0.66 7.61
N GLY A 74 -9.45 1.71 6.95
CA GLY A 74 -9.31 3.09 7.40
C GLY A 74 -10.48 3.97 6.97
N ARG A 75 -10.32 5.28 7.18
CA ARG A 75 -11.30 6.30 6.74
C ARG A 75 -10.80 7.14 5.57
N CYS A 76 -9.59 6.86 5.10
CA CYS A 76 -8.95 7.59 4.02
C CYS A 76 -9.49 7.10 2.68
N VAL A 77 -10.30 7.92 2.02
CA VAL A 77 -10.89 7.62 0.71
C VAL A 77 -10.43 8.65 -0.29
N TRP A 78 -9.95 8.20 -1.45
CA TRP A 78 -9.61 9.06 -2.59
C TRP A 78 -10.53 8.73 -3.76
N SER A 79 -10.86 9.75 -4.55
CA SER A 79 -11.38 9.56 -5.90
C SER A 79 -10.23 9.60 -6.87
N ALA A 80 -10.11 8.60 -7.74
CA ALA A 80 -8.98 8.46 -8.63
C ALA A 80 -9.38 7.87 -10.00
N LYS A 81 -8.70 8.31 -11.05
CA LYS A 81 -8.81 7.78 -12.41
C LYS A 81 -7.61 6.87 -12.71
N PRO A 82 -7.83 5.65 -13.22
CA PRO A 82 -6.77 4.84 -13.83
C PRO A 82 -6.10 5.57 -14.98
N LEU A 83 -4.78 5.39 -15.15
CA LEU A 83 -4.03 5.87 -16.32
C LEU A 83 -3.38 4.71 -17.07
N VAL A 84 -2.57 3.91 -16.37
CA VAL A 84 -1.86 2.80 -17.02
C VAL A 84 -1.58 1.68 -16.02
N ARG A 85 -1.54 0.45 -16.51
CA ARG A 85 -1.13 -0.71 -15.72
C ARG A 85 0.38 -0.72 -15.52
N ILE A 86 0.80 -1.00 -14.29
CA ILE A 86 2.19 -1.04 -13.86
C ILE A 86 2.63 -2.47 -13.57
N GLY A 87 3.82 -2.83 -14.05
CA GLY A 87 4.41 -4.15 -13.91
C GLY A 87 3.70 -5.25 -14.69
N GLU A 88 4.21 -6.47 -14.54
CA GLU A 88 3.61 -7.66 -15.13
C GLU A 88 2.27 -8.00 -14.46
N GLY A 89 1.34 -8.51 -15.26
CA GLY A 89 0.02 -8.85 -14.78
C GLY A 89 0.01 -10.11 -13.93
N GLU A 90 -0.27 -9.97 -12.64
CA GLU A 90 -0.52 -11.10 -11.76
C GLU A 90 -2.02 -11.44 -11.71
N ALA A 91 -2.34 -12.71 -11.52
CA ALA A 91 -3.73 -13.15 -11.47
C ALA A 91 -4.45 -12.52 -10.26
N LEU A 92 -5.62 -11.93 -10.51
CA LEU A 92 -6.44 -11.22 -9.52
C LEU A 92 -5.71 -10.05 -8.79
N SER A 93 -4.59 -9.56 -9.32
CA SER A 93 -3.91 -8.37 -8.80
C SER A 93 -3.64 -7.38 -9.93
N ILE A 94 -3.91 -6.11 -9.65
CA ILE A 94 -3.65 -5.02 -10.58
C ILE A 94 -2.96 -3.89 -9.84
N THR A 95 -1.89 -3.39 -10.44
CA THR A 95 -1.22 -2.18 -10.01
C THR A 95 -1.40 -1.14 -11.11
N LEU A 96 -1.84 0.05 -10.72
CA LEU A 96 -2.15 1.12 -11.65
C LEU A 96 -1.38 2.37 -11.28
N LEU A 97 -0.89 3.08 -12.28
CA LEU A 97 -0.69 4.52 -12.18
C LEU A 97 -2.07 5.14 -12.25
N MET A 98 -2.35 6.01 -11.29
CA MET A 98 -3.63 6.68 -11.14
C MET A 98 -3.40 8.18 -10.95
N THR A 99 -4.44 8.96 -11.19
CA THR A 99 -4.44 10.40 -10.97
C THR A 99 -5.72 10.85 -10.27
N ASN A 100 -5.73 12.03 -9.65
CA ASN A 100 -6.97 12.62 -9.16
C ASN A 100 -7.84 13.17 -10.30
N PRO A 101 -9.15 13.44 -10.09
CA PRO A 101 -10.03 13.97 -11.13
C PRO A 101 -9.58 15.30 -11.74
N SER A 102 -8.76 16.09 -11.01
CA SER A 102 -8.18 17.34 -11.52
C SER A 102 -6.87 17.16 -12.29
N GLU A 103 -6.34 15.95 -12.35
CA GLU A 103 -5.11 15.56 -13.04
C GLU A 103 -3.84 16.30 -12.59
N LYS A 104 -3.82 16.74 -11.32
CA LYS A 104 -2.71 17.48 -10.70
C LYS A 104 -1.77 16.60 -9.89
N SER A 105 -2.11 15.33 -9.70
CA SER A 105 -1.39 14.45 -8.78
C SER A 105 -1.47 13.02 -9.27
N ALA A 106 -0.30 12.43 -9.53
CA ALA A 106 -0.18 11.04 -9.92
C ALA A 106 0.37 10.20 -8.76
N PHE A 107 -0.10 8.96 -8.66
CA PHE A 107 0.35 7.99 -7.67
C PHE A 107 0.20 6.58 -8.22
N ILE A 108 0.92 5.63 -7.65
CA ILE A 108 0.80 4.22 -7.99
C ILE A 108 0.16 3.49 -6.83
N ALA A 109 -0.85 2.67 -7.11
CA ALA A 109 -1.51 1.85 -6.11
C ALA A 109 -1.77 0.44 -6.63
N THR A 110 -1.62 -0.54 -5.75
CA THR A 110 -2.12 -1.89 -5.97
C THR A 110 -3.57 -1.95 -5.53
N LEU A 111 -4.48 -2.24 -6.45
CA LEU A 111 -5.90 -2.35 -6.15
C LEU A 111 -6.19 -3.75 -5.62
N VAL A 112 -6.84 -3.76 -4.46
CA VAL A 112 -7.40 -4.93 -3.81
C VAL A 112 -8.84 -5.08 -4.30
N HIS A 113 -9.27 -6.33 -4.48
CA HIS A 113 -10.60 -6.66 -5.03
C HIS A 113 -10.89 -6.13 -6.43
N ALA A 114 -9.88 -5.71 -7.21
CA ALA A 114 -10.12 -5.08 -8.51
C ALA A 114 -10.94 -5.92 -9.49
N ALA A 115 -10.84 -7.26 -9.43
CA ALA A 115 -11.62 -8.15 -10.29
C ALA A 115 -13.12 -8.24 -9.93
N THR A 116 -13.59 -7.49 -8.93
CA THR A 116 -15.03 -7.28 -8.69
C THR A 116 -15.59 -6.12 -9.50
N LEU A 117 -14.75 -5.30 -10.11
CA LEU A 117 -15.18 -4.24 -11.01
C LEU A 117 -15.50 -4.82 -12.39
N GLU A 118 -16.59 -4.33 -12.99
CA GLU A 118 -16.95 -4.70 -14.36
C GLU A 118 -15.94 -4.13 -15.37
N GLN A 119 -15.50 -2.88 -15.15
CA GLN A 119 -14.60 -2.16 -16.02
C GLN A 119 -13.60 -1.33 -15.21
N ILE A 120 -12.36 -1.26 -15.71
CA ILE A 120 -11.29 -0.41 -15.21
C ILE A 120 -10.64 0.23 -16.44
N ASP A 121 -11.03 1.47 -16.73
CA ASP A 121 -10.53 2.27 -17.85
C ASP A 121 -10.26 3.71 -17.42
N GLU A 122 -9.70 4.51 -18.33
CA GLU A 122 -9.30 5.90 -18.11
C GLU A 122 -10.49 6.86 -17.90
N ASP A 123 -11.70 6.43 -18.30
CA ASP A 123 -12.94 7.21 -18.18
C ASP A 123 -13.66 6.97 -16.84
N THR A 124 -13.28 5.91 -16.13
CA THR A 124 -13.90 5.53 -14.85
C THR A 124 -13.26 6.26 -13.67
N ILE A 125 -14.09 6.93 -12.87
CA ILE A 125 -13.67 7.46 -11.55
C ILE A 125 -13.94 6.40 -10.49
N LEU A 126 -12.88 5.97 -9.81
CA LEU A 126 -12.94 5.00 -8.72
C LEU A 126 -12.86 5.71 -7.38
N ASN A 127 -13.79 5.40 -6.47
CA ASN A 127 -13.64 5.71 -5.06
C ASN A 127 -12.90 4.55 -4.38
N VAL A 128 -11.73 4.84 -3.84
CA VAL A 128 -10.85 3.83 -3.25
C VAL A 128 -10.51 4.19 -1.82
N GLN A 129 -10.65 3.23 -0.91
CA GLN A 129 -10.07 3.36 0.42
C GLN A 129 -8.58 3.08 0.33
N VAL A 130 -7.75 3.99 0.83
CA VAL A 130 -6.30 3.92 0.67
C VAL A 130 -5.56 3.79 2.00
N CYS A 131 -4.52 2.97 1.99
CA CYS A 131 -3.51 2.92 3.03
C CYS A 131 -2.14 2.68 2.38
N ALA A 132 -1.06 3.04 3.06
CA ALA A 132 0.28 2.81 2.56
C ALA A 132 1.16 2.08 3.57
N PHE A 133 2.05 1.26 3.03
CA PHE A 133 2.99 0.43 3.77
C PHE A 133 4.41 0.92 3.45
N PRO A 134 5.04 1.70 4.36
CA PRO A 134 6.36 2.25 4.13
C PRO A 134 7.42 1.16 4.09
N GLN A 135 8.32 1.26 3.13
CA GLN A 135 9.61 0.55 3.12
C GLN A 135 10.66 1.35 3.88
N ALA A 136 10.61 2.68 3.76
CA ALA A 136 11.41 3.64 4.53
C ALA A 136 10.47 4.71 5.08
N LEU A 137 10.69 5.13 6.33
CA LEU A 137 9.89 6.12 7.01
C LEU A 137 10.79 6.96 7.91
N ASP A 138 10.85 8.26 7.63
CA ASP A 138 11.52 9.26 8.45
C ASP A 138 10.48 10.18 9.08
N ALA A 139 10.76 10.60 10.31
CA ALA A 139 9.90 11.48 11.08
C ALA A 139 10.69 12.68 11.60
N PHE A 140 10.08 13.85 11.47
CA PHE A 140 10.59 15.14 11.88
C PHE A 140 9.60 15.79 12.83
N ASP A 141 10.07 16.66 13.72
CA ASP A 141 9.21 17.34 14.69
C ASP A 141 8.21 18.29 14.01
N SER A 142 8.57 18.82 12.84
CA SER A 142 7.74 19.71 12.04
C SER A 142 8.20 19.75 10.58
N ARG A 143 7.42 20.41 9.72
CA ARG A 143 7.82 20.71 8.34
C ARG A 143 9.11 21.55 8.31
N GLN A 144 9.26 22.53 9.19
CA GLN A 144 10.45 23.36 9.26
C GLN A 144 11.70 22.54 9.64
N ALA A 145 11.54 21.55 10.54
CA ALA A 145 12.64 20.65 10.89
C ALA A 145 13.06 19.77 9.71
N TYR A 146 12.08 19.28 8.93
CA TYR A 146 12.35 18.56 7.68
C TYR A 146 13.10 19.45 6.67
N GLU A 147 12.63 20.69 6.47
CA GLU A 147 13.26 21.63 5.56
C GLU A 147 14.70 21.96 5.99
N ALA A 148 14.94 22.19 7.28
CA ALA A 148 16.28 22.46 7.79
C ALA A 148 17.25 21.26 7.69
N ALA A 149 16.73 20.03 7.68
CA ALA A 149 17.52 18.81 7.63
C ALA A 149 17.78 18.28 6.21
N THR A 150 17.20 18.89 5.18
CA THR A 150 17.28 18.40 3.79
C THR A 150 17.78 19.47 2.83
N ASP A 151 18.50 19.04 1.79
CA ASP A 151 18.91 19.93 0.70
C ASP A 151 17.72 20.34 -0.16
N ASP A 152 17.72 21.59 -0.63
CA ASP A 152 16.61 22.17 -1.40
C ASP A 152 16.36 21.39 -2.71
N LYS A 153 17.39 20.81 -3.33
CA LYS A 153 17.26 20.09 -4.61
C LYS A 153 16.63 18.71 -4.48
N GLY A 154 16.75 18.07 -3.32
CA GLY A 154 16.22 16.72 -3.05
C GLY A 154 14.92 16.72 -2.23
N ARG A 155 14.40 17.89 -1.89
CA ARG A 155 13.25 18.05 -1.00
C ARG A 155 11.94 17.78 -1.73
N LEU A 156 11.08 16.98 -1.12
CA LEU A 156 9.69 16.85 -1.57
C LEU A 156 8.90 18.07 -1.13
N GLU A 157 8.13 18.68 -2.05
CA GLU A 157 7.21 19.74 -1.67
C GLU A 157 6.13 19.19 -0.73
N ASP A 158 5.58 20.05 0.11
CA ASP A 158 4.63 19.66 1.15
C ASP A 158 3.41 18.91 0.60
N LYS A 159 3.07 17.82 1.30
CA LYS A 159 1.93 16.94 0.98
C LYS A 159 2.04 16.21 -0.36
N LYS A 160 3.20 16.25 -1.04
CA LYS A 160 3.35 15.62 -2.35
C LYS A 160 3.33 14.10 -2.28
N LEU A 161 2.86 13.53 -3.38
CA LEU A 161 3.13 12.16 -3.79
C LEU A 161 3.92 12.20 -5.08
N LEU A 162 4.96 11.38 -5.18
CA LEU A 162 5.84 11.29 -6.32
C LEU A 162 6.12 9.82 -6.63
N PRO A 163 5.61 9.29 -7.77
CA PRO A 163 5.96 7.96 -8.25
C PRO A 163 7.37 7.95 -8.87
N PHE A 164 8.37 8.31 -8.07
CA PHE A 164 9.74 8.61 -8.52
C PHE A 164 10.37 7.45 -9.28
N ASN A 165 10.31 6.24 -8.74
CA ASN A 165 10.91 5.06 -9.38
C ASN A 165 10.27 4.75 -10.74
N TYR A 166 8.96 4.97 -10.89
CA TYR A 166 8.28 4.81 -12.18
C TYR A 166 8.78 5.79 -13.22
N ILE A 167 9.00 7.05 -12.83
CA ILE A 167 9.53 8.11 -13.71
C ILE A 167 10.98 7.77 -14.10
N MET A 168 11.83 7.45 -13.11
CA MET A 168 13.25 7.16 -13.34
C MET A 168 13.46 5.88 -14.16
N ALA A 169 12.61 4.86 -14.01
CA ALA A 169 12.66 3.67 -14.85
C ALA A 169 12.47 3.96 -16.35
N ARG A 170 11.98 5.15 -16.70
CA ARG A 170 11.68 5.61 -18.06
C ARG A 170 12.50 6.83 -18.49
N ASP A 171 13.45 7.28 -17.66
CA ASP A 171 14.28 8.45 -17.96
C ASP A 171 15.42 8.06 -18.91
N GLU A 172 15.34 8.53 -20.16
CA GLU A 172 16.33 8.24 -21.21
C GLU A 172 17.72 8.83 -20.94
N SER A 173 17.85 9.75 -19.98
CA SER A 173 19.15 10.27 -19.56
C SER A 173 19.94 9.29 -18.68
N LEU A 174 19.28 8.27 -18.12
CA LEU A 174 19.90 7.25 -17.28
C LEU A 174 20.42 6.06 -18.10
N SER A 175 21.39 5.36 -17.52
CA SER A 175 21.86 4.08 -18.08
C SER A 175 20.75 3.03 -18.07
N GLU A 176 20.83 2.03 -18.94
CA GLU A 176 19.88 0.91 -18.93
C GLU A 176 19.91 0.15 -17.59
N GLU A 177 21.11 -0.04 -17.02
CA GLU A 177 21.27 -0.70 -15.71
C GLU A 177 20.53 0.05 -14.61
N ASP A 178 20.63 1.39 -14.57
CA ASP A 178 19.95 2.19 -13.55
C ASP A 178 18.44 2.22 -13.77
N ARG A 179 17.97 2.33 -15.02
CA ARG A 179 16.54 2.20 -15.32
C ARG A 179 15.98 0.85 -14.87
N GLN A 180 16.72 -0.24 -15.06
CA GLN A 180 16.33 -1.57 -14.59
C GLN A 180 16.27 -1.65 -13.05
N LYS A 181 17.20 -1.00 -12.33
CA LYS A 181 17.13 -0.90 -10.85
C LYS A 181 15.86 -0.19 -10.39
N PHE A 182 15.51 0.94 -11.02
CA PHE A 182 14.28 1.67 -10.70
C PHE A 182 13.03 0.88 -11.06
N ALA A 183 13.04 0.15 -12.18
CA ALA A 183 11.93 -0.69 -12.61
C ALA A 183 11.56 -1.78 -11.58
N GLN A 184 12.54 -2.34 -10.86
CA GLN A 184 12.30 -3.34 -9.81
C GLN A 184 11.46 -2.80 -8.63
N GLN A 185 11.43 -1.48 -8.46
CA GLN A 185 10.70 -0.80 -7.39
C GLN A 185 9.73 0.25 -7.94
N GLU A 186 9.28 0.12 -9.20
CA GLU A 186 8.44 1.13 -9.84
C GLU A 186 7.10 1.34 -9.14
N ARG A 187 6.66 0.39 -8.31
CA ARG A 187 5.43 0.47 -7.51
C ARG A 187 5.54 1.35 -6.27
N MET A 188 6.76 1.78 -5.90
CA MET A 188 7.00 2.60 -4.72
C MET A 188 6.70 4.07 -5.00
N VAL A 189 6.03 4.71 -4.04
CA VAL A 189 5.67 6.12 -4.08
C VAL A 189 6.39 6.85 -2.95
N LEU A 190 7.12 7.90 -3.29
CA LEU A 190 7.64 8.85 -2.32
C LEU A 190 6.52 9.79 -1.89
N LEU A 191 6.43 10.04 -0.60
CA LEU A 191 5.47 10.99 -0.07
C LEU A 191 6.01 11.75 1.13
N CYS A 192 5.39 12.88 1.43
CA CYS A 192 5.59 13.58 2.68
C CYS A 192 4.30 14.25 3.16
N GLY A 193 4.22 14.58 4.43
CA GLY A 193 3.09 15.33 4.96
C GLY A 193 3.02 15.37 6.49
N PRO A 194 2.19 16.27 7.05
CA PRO A 194 1.98 16.36 8.49
C PRO A 194 1.11 15.20 8.99
N VAL A 195 1.44 14.70 10.17
CA VAL A 195 0.71 13.67 10.90
C VAL A 195 -0.47 14.31 11.63
N LEU A 196 -1.68 13.83 11.32
CA LEU A 196 -2.93 14.32 11.87
C LEU A 196 -3.42 13.50 13.07
N ASP A 197 -3.12 12.20 13.07
CA ASP A 197 -3.52 11.25 14.10
C ASP A 197 -2.57 10.04 14.10
N VAL A 198 -2.40 9.40 15.25
CA VAL A 198 -1.60 8.17 15.42
C VAL A 198 -2.33 7.21 16.34
N GLN A 199 -2.54 5.98 15.88
CA GLN A 199 -3.26 4.95 16.61
C GLN A 199 -2.42 3.67 16.68
N GLU A 200 -2.44 3.02 17.84
CA GLU A 200 -1.99 1.63 17.97
C GLU A 200 -3.18 0.69 17.76
N ARG A 201 -3.01 -0.34 16.93
CA ARG A 201 -4.08 -1.31 16.64
C ARG A 201 -3.60 -2.74 16.86
N MET A 202 -4.31 -3.47 17.72
CA MET A 202 -4.02 -4.86 18.07
C MET A 202 -4.65 -5.82 17.06
N HIS A 203 -3.89 -6.80 16.55
CA HIS A 203 -4.41 -7.76 15.57
C HIS A 203 -5.33 -8.82 16.17
N GLY A 204 -5.29 -9.02 17.50
CA GLY A 204 -5.96 -10.15 18.16
C GLY A 204 -5.28 -11.50 17.88
N TYR A 205 -4.02 -11.47 17.45
CA TYR A 205 -3.21 -12.66 17.17
C TYR A 205 -1.84 -12.53 17.85
N ARG A 206 -1.53 -13.44 18.78
CA ARG A 206 -0.22 -13.51 19.48
C ARG A 206 0.31 -12.16 20.02
N ASN A 207 -0.59 -11.29 20.49
CA ASN A 207 -0.28 -9.92 20.95
C ASN A 207 0.46 -9.04 19.92
N THR A 208 0.35 -9.37 18.63
CA THR A 208 0.89 -8.56 17.54
C THR A 208 0.03 -7.32 17.31
N LYS A 209 0.68 -6.26 16.84
CA LYS A 209 0.09 -4.94 16.65
C LYS A 209 0.84 -4.14 15.61
N CYS A 210 0.15 -3.14 15.07
CA CYS A 210 0.73 -2.14 14.18
C CYS A 210 0.36 -0.73 14.64
N MET A 211 1.11 0.24 14.15
CA MET A 211 0.78 1.66 14.24
C MET A 211 0.09 2.09 12.94
N VAL A 212 -0.90 2.97 13.06
CA VAL A 212 -1.56 3.61 11.93
C VAL A 212 -1.49 5.12 12.16
N ALA A 213 -0.79 5.83 11.27
CA ALA A 213 -0.72 7.29 11.30
C ALA A 213 -1.47 7.87 10.10
N THR A 214 -2.47 8.70 10.37
CA THR A 214 -3.17 9.43 9.31
C THR A 214 -2.37 10.69 8.98
N ILE A 215 -1.99 10.87 7.72
CA ILE A 215 -1.26 12.04 7.23
C ILE A 215 -2.10 12.84 6.24
N ALA A 216 -1.80 14.14 6.11
CA ALA A 216 -2.36 14.95 5.03
C ALA A 216 -1.48 14.88 3.77
N THR A 217 -2.09 14.59 2.63
CA THR A 217 -1.46 14.62 1.31
C THR A 217 -2.26 15.53 0.36
N GLN A 218 -1.74 15.84 -0.82
CA GLN A 218 -2.44 16.59 -1.86
C GLN A 218 -3.66 15.85 -2.44
N MET A 219 -3.72 14.52 -2.26
CA MET A 219 -4.85 13.67 -2.66
C MET A 219 -5.97 13.63 -1.61
N GLY A 220 -5.70 14.13 -0.40
CA GLY A 220 -6.53 13.91 0.78
C GLY A 220 -5.74 13.22 1.88
N HIS A 221 -6.43 12.59 2.84
CA HIS A 221 -5.76 11.88 3.92
C HIS A 221 -5.25 10.51 3.47
N LEU A 222 -4.17 10.04 4.09
CA LEU A 222 -3.62 8.70 3.87
C LEU A 222 -3.27 8.05 5.20
N ASP A 223 -3.65 6.79 5.38
CA ASP A 223 -3.23 6.00 6.54
C ASP A 223 -1.88 5.30 6.24
N LEU A 224 -0.83 5.66 6.97
CA LEU A 224 0.46 4.96 6.98
C LEU A 224 0.43 3.84 8.01
N VAL A 225 0.66 2.61 7.58
CA VAL A 225 0.66 1.41 8.42
C VAL A 225 2.09 0.98 8.65
N PHE A 226 2.58 1.04 9.88
CA PHE A 226 3.99 0.77 10.18
C PHE A 226 4.15 0.09 11.55
N SER A 227 5.29 -0.56 11.74
CA SER A 227 5.71 -1.09 13.03
C SER A 227 6.42 -0.01 13.81
N ALA A 228 6.18 0.05 15.12
CA ALA A 228 6.87 1.00 16.01
C ALA A 228 8.41 0.87 15.93
N LYS A 229 8.94 -0.28 15.50
CA LYS A 229 10.38 -0.52 15.31
C LYS A 229 10.99 0.23 14.12
N GLN A 230 10.18 0.70 13.17
CA GLN A 230 10.67 1.44 12.00
C GLN A 230 11.12 2.86 12.33
N LEU A 231 10.75 3.38 13.50
CA LEU A 231 11.13 4.70 13.96
C LEU A 231 11.93 4.60 15.26
N ALA A 232 12.98 5.43 15.36
CA ALA A 232 13.76 5.52 16.59
C ALA A 232 12.99 6.18 17.75
N LYS A 233 11.96 6.98 17.43
CA LYS A 233 11.09 7.66 18.39
C LYS A 233 9.62 7.44 18.01
N PRO A 234 8.70 7.38 18.98
CA PRO A 234 7.27 7.28 18.68
C PRO A 234 6.80 8.46 17.83
N LEU A 235 6.05 8.16 16.77
CA LEU A 235 5.42 9.18 15.94
C LEU A 235 4.26 9.83 16.70
N GLN A 236 4.12 11.15 16.57
CA GLN A 236 3.08 11.91 17.25
C GLN A 236 2.30 12.79 16.28
N LYS A 237 1.09 13.17 16.67
CA LYS A 237 0.33 14.20 15.95
C LYS A 237 1.12 15.50 15.91
N GLY A 238 1.16 16.13 14.73
CA GLY A 238 1.94 17.35 14.49
C GLY A 238 3.35 17.10 13.95
N SER A 239 3.88 15.88 14.09
CA SER A 239 5.10 15.47 13.39
C SER A 239 4.94 15.59 11.88
N TYR A 240 6.04 15.63 11.17
CA TYR A 240 6.10 15.61 9.72
C TYR A 240 6.82 14.36 9.25
N VAL A 241 6.27 13.64 8.28
CA VAL A 241 6.87 12.40 7.79
C VAL A 241 7.31 12.52 6.35
N VAL A 242 8.33 11.73 6.01
CA VAL A 242 8.73 11.42 4.65
C VAL A 242 8.80 9.90 4.54
N ALA A 243 8.23 9.33 3.49
CA ALA A 243 8.22 7.90 3.33
C ALA A 243 8.38 7.49 1.86
N SER A 244 9.03 6.34 1.66
CA SER A 244 8.90 5.55 0.44
C SER A 244 7.97 4.38 0.76
N CYS A 245 6.84 4.27 0.08
CA CYS A 245 5.79 3.32 0.44
C CYS A 245 5.12 2.64 -0.75
N ALA A 246 4.58 1.45 -0.50
CA ALA A 246 3.63 0.81 -1.40
C ALA A 246 2.20 1.22 -0.98
N ILE A 247 1.41 1.75 -1.91
CA ILE A 247 0.01 2.11 -1.65
C ILE A 247 -0.88 0.92 -1.99
N SER A 248 -1.75 0.56 -1.05
CA SER A 248 -2.83 -0.40 -1.23
C SER A 248 -4.16 0.35 -1.28
N ALA A 249 -4.96 0.07 -2.30
CA ALA A 249 -6.26 0.71 -2.53
C ALA A 249 -7.35 -0.36 -2.59
N ASP A 250 -8.30 -0.36 -1.66
CA ASP A 250 -9.47 -1.24 -1.73
C ASP A 250 -10.59 -0.49 -2.45
N VAL A 251 -11.16 -1.11 -3.48
CA VAL A 251 -12.20 -0.48 -4.27
C VAL A 251 -13.51 -0.51 -3.50
N LEU A 252 -14.13 0.66 -3.34
CA LEU A 252 -15.45 0.77 -2.74
C LEU A 252 -16.46 0.54 -3.85
N ALA A 253 -17.17 -0.60 -3.79
CA ALA A 253 -18.35 -0.80 -4.61
C ALA A 253 -19.47 0.11 -4.07
N ASP A 254 -20.07 0.90 -4.96
CA ASP A 254 -21.29 1.68 -4.68
C ASP A 254 -22.50 0.76 -4.42
#